data_AF-A0A7E5VUA9-F1
#
_entry.id   AF-A0A7E5VUA9-F1
#
_cell.length_a   1.000
_cell.length_b   1.000
_cell.length_c   1.000
_cell.angle_alpha   90.00
_cell.angle_beta   90.00
_cell.angle_gamma   90.00
#
_symmetry.space_group_name_H-M   'P 1'
#
loop_
_entity.id
_entity.type
_entity.pdbx_description
1 polymer ?
#
loop_
_entity_poly.entity_id
_entity_poly.type
_entity_poly.pdbx_seq_one_letter_code
_entity_poly.pdbx_strand_id
1 'polypeptide(L)'
;MAQILSGHGCFGNYLLRIARREATPCCHHCNDSEDNAQHTLEVCPAWAIQRQTVVAVVGGDLSLPSVVASMVGSEESWRAVAEFSDEVMALKESAERERELSTTLPIRARRTRAKRRADNALFQPP
;
A
#
# COMPACT_ATOMS: atom_id res chain seq x y z
N MET A 1 1.30 -6.98 3.38
CA MET A 1 -0.02 -7.65 3.11
C MET A 1 -1.26 -6.96 3.73
N ALA A 2 -1.35 -6.81 5.06
CA ALA A 2 -2.61 -6.39 5.73
C ALA A 2 -3.23 -5.06 5.23
N GLN A 3 -2.38 -4.12 4.81
CA GLN A 3 -2.82 -2.84 4.24
C GLN A 3 -3.52 -3.02 2.89
N ILE A 4 -2.99 -3.87 2.01
CA ILE A 4 -3.59 -4.20 0.70
C ILE A 4 -4.99 -4.80 0.89
N LEU A 5 -5.16 -5.76 1.80
CA LEU A 5 -6.45 -6.42 2.01
C LEU A 5 -7.51 -5.51 2.64
N SER A 6 -7.08 -4.56 3.46
CA SER A 6 -8.00 -3.65 4.16
C SER A 6 -8.22 -2.31 3.44
N GLY A 7 -7.40 -2.00 2.44
CA GLY A 7 -7.39 -0.69 1.78
C GLY A 7 -6.95 0.47 2.69
N HIS A 8 -6.34 0.17 3.85
CA HIS A 8 -5.81 1.16 4.77
C HIS A 8 -4.33 1.47 4.48
N GLY A 9 -3.81 2.57 5.03
CA GLY A 9 -2.39 2.88 4.99
C GLY A 9 -2.08 4.09 4.12
N CYS A 10 -1.16 3.95 3.17
CA CYS A 10 -0.70 5.05 2.30
C CYS A 10 -1.46 5.14 0.97
N PHE A 11 -2.68 4.62 0.90
CA PHE A 11 -3.56 4.79 -0.26
C PHE A 11 -4.21 6.17 -0.26
N GLY A 12 -4.15 6.90 -1.37
CA GLY A 12 -4.78 8.22 -1.52
C GLY A 12 -6.24 8.27 -1.06
N ASN A 13 -7.05 7.25 -1.38
CA ASN A 13 -8.43 7.15 -0.90
C ASN A 13 -8.54 7.13 0.63
N TYR A 14 -7.70 6.35 1.30
CA TYR A 14 -7.67 6.30 2.77
C TYR A 14 -7.11 7.60 3.36
N LEU A 15 -6.05 8.14 2.77
CA LEU A 15 -5.39 9.36 3.23
C LEU A 15 -6.33 10.57 3.14
N LEU A 16 -7.16 10.65 2.11
CA LEU A 16 -8.20 11.68 1.99
C LEU A 16 -9.38 11.43 2.94
N ARG A 17 -9.98 10.23 2.90
CA ARG A 17 -11.30 10.00 3.52
C ARG A 17 -11.22 9.77 5.02
N ILE A 18 -10.19 9.07 5.49
CA ILE A 18 -10.08 8.62 6.87
C ILE A 18 -8.96 9.34 7.60
N ALA A 19 -7.73 9.32 7.05
CA ALA A 19 -6.57 9.92 7.73
C ALA A 19 -6.59 11.46 7.68
N ARG A 20 -7.30 12.06 6.70
CA ARG A 20 -7.39 13.51 6.46
C ARG A 20 -6.01 14.15 6.30
N ARG A 21 -5.14 13.53 5.50
CA ARG A 21 -3.74 13.97 5.26
C ARG A 21 -3.47 14.44 3.84
N GLU A 22 -4.30 14.04 2.89
CA GLU A 22 -4.21 14.47 1.50
C GLU A 22 -5.49 15.18 1.07
N ALA A 23 -5.37 16.08 0.10
CA ALA A 23 -6.50 16.85 -0.45
C ALA A 23 -7.25 16.09 -1.54
N THR A 24 -6.65 15.05 -2.12
CA THR A 24 -7.18 14.29 -3.25
C THR A 24 -7.02 12.79 -3.01
N PRO A 25 -7.84 11.93 -3.64
CA PRO A 25 -7.67 10.48 -3.55
C PRO A 25 -6.69 9.92 -4.59
N CYS A 26 -6.11 10.78 -5.42
CA CYS A 26 -5.30 10.41 -6.58
C CYS A 26 -4.05 9.59 -6.22
N CYS A 27 -3.64 8.74 -7.15
CA CYS A 27 -2.40 7.99 -7.06
C CYS A 27 -1.20 8.89 -7.41
N HIS A 28 -0.32 9.14 -6.43
CA HIS A 28 0.91 9.93 -6.67
C HIS A 28 1.95 9.22 -7.54
N HIS A 29 1.76 7.93 -7.84
CA HIS A 29 2.72 7.15 -8.62
C HIS A 29 2.38 7.12 -10.13
N CYS A 30 1.12 7.31 -10.49
CA CYS A 30 0.67 7.25 -11.89
C CYS A 30 -0.35 8.34 -12.27
N ASN A 31 -0.66 9.25 -11.35
CA ASN A 31 -1.63 10.34 -11.51
C ASN A 31 -3.07 9.89 -11.79
N ASP A 32 -3.42 8.62 -11.57
CA ASP A 32 -4.81 8.17 -11.60
C ASP A 32 -5.66 8.91 -10.56
N SER A 33 -6.93 9.14 -10.88
CA SER A 33 -7.89 9.80 -10.01
C SER A 33 -8.16 9.07 -8.69
N GLU A 34 -7.97 7.76 -8.63
CA GLU A 34 -8.20 6.96 -7.43
C GLU A 34 -7.01 6.05 -7.10
N ASP A 35 -6.54 6.16 -5.86
CA ASP A 35 -5.58 5.23 -5.30
C ASP A 35 -6.24 4.37 -4.22
N ASN A 36 -6.57 3.15 -4.59
CA ASN A 36 -7.05 2.10 -3.69
C ASN A 36 -6.19 0.83 -3.84
N ALA A 37 -6.46 -0.18 -3.02
CA ALA A 37 -5.73 -1.44 -3.06
C ALA A 37 -5.87 -2.16 -4.40
N GLN A 38 -7.07 -2.18 -4.99
CA GLN A 38 -7.31 -2.79 -6.30
C GLN A 38 -6.47 -2.13 -7.40
N HIS A 39 -6.48 -0.79 -7.45
CA HIS A 39 -5.64 -0.02 -8.36
C HIS A 39 -4.16 -0.38 -8.17
N THR A 40 -3.68 -0.47 -6.93
CA THR A 40 -2.30 -0.85 -6.65
C THR A 40 -1.98 -2.28 -7.09
N LEU A 41 -2.91 -3.24 -6.89
CA LEU A 41 -2.76 -4.67 -7.21
C LEU A 41 -2.91 -5.02 -8.69
N GLU A 42 -3.63 -4.23 -9.48
CA GLU A 42 -3.98 -4.61 -10.84
C GLU A 42 -3.65 -3.54 -11.88
N VAL A 43 -3.90 -2.27 -11.58
CA VAL A 43 -3.97 -1.21 -12.61
C VAL A 43 -2.69 -0.37 -12.67
N CYS A 44 -2.13 0.00 -11.52
CA CYS A 44 -1.08 1.00 -11.45
C CYS A 44 0.16 0.58 -12.26
N PRO A 45 0.57 1.35 -13.29
CA PRO A 45 1.72 0.99 -14.12
C PRO A 45 3.05 1.08 -13.36
N ALA A 46 3.12 1.89 -12.29
CA ALA A 46 4.32 2.03 -11.47
C ALA A 46 4.76 0.72 -10.79
N TRP A 47 3.81 -0.22 -10.59
CA TRP A 47 4.07 -1.50 -9.94
C TRP A 47 4.11 -2.68 -10.92
N ALA A 48 4.16 -2.40 -12.23
CA ALA A 48 4.08 -3.45 -13.27
C ALA A 48 5.22 -4.48 -13.13
N ILE A 49 6.42 -4.06 -12.75
CA ILE A 49 7.58 -4.96 -12.57
C ILE A 49 7.34 -5.86 -11.36
N GLN A 50 7.02 -5.30 -10.20
CA GLN A 50 6.73 -6.06 -8.98
C GLN A 50 5.56 -7.03 -9.19
N ARG A 51 4.55 -6.63 -9.97
CA ARG A 51 3.36 -7.43 -10.25
C ARG A 51 3.64 -8.68 -11.07
N GLN A 52 4.76 -8.76 -11.81
CA GLN A 52 5.07 -9.91 -12.67
C GLN A 52 5.06 -11.24 -11.91
N THR A 53 5.66 -11.27 -10.72
CA THR A 53 5.69 -12.46 -9.87
C THR A 53 4.29 -12.87 -9.42
N VAL A 54 3.44 -11.91 -9.09
CA VAL A 54 2.04 -12.20 -8.70
C VAL A 54 1.26 -12.75 -9.90
N VAL A 55 1.39 -12.15 -11.09
CA VAL A 55 0.72 -12.62 -12.31
C VAL A 55 1.15 -14.04 -12.66
N ALA A 56 2.43 -14.38 -12.50
CA ALA A 56 2.94 -15.70 -12.83
C ALA A 56 2.34 -16.81 -11.97
N VAL A 57 2.00 -16.51 -10.71
CA VAL A 57 1.53 -17.52 -9.74
C VAL A 57 0.00 -17.49 -9.57
N VAL A 58 -0.61 -16.30 -9.56
CA VAL A 58 -2.05 -16.08 -9.36
C VAL A 58 -2.82 -16.09 -10.69
N GLY A 59 -2.16 -15.74 -11.79
CA GLY A 59 -2.78 -15.59 -13.11
C GLY A 59 -3.13 -14.13 -13.44
N GLY A 60 -3.89 -13.95 -14.53
CA GLY A 60 -4.19 -12.63 -15.08
C GLY A 60 -5.29 -11.84 -14.38
N ASP A 61 -6.17 -12.51 -13.62
CA ASP A 61 -7.20 -11.84 -12.82
C ASP A 61 -6.64 -11.50 -11.44
N LEU A 62 -6.32 -10.21 -11.27
CA LEU A 62 -5.79 -9.67 -10.02
C LEU A 62 -6.84 -8.86 -9.25
N SER A 63 -8.11 -9.13 -9.49
CA SER A 63 -9.16 -8.66 -8.59
C SER A 63 -8.90 -9.15 -7.17
N LEU A 64 -9.15 -8.30 -6.17
CA LEU A 64 -8.95 -8.63 -4.75
C LEU A 64 -9.58 -9.97 -4.35
N PRO A 65 -10.83 -10.30 -4.75
CA PRO A 65 -11.41 -11.61 -4.46
C PRO A 65 -10.62 -12.78 -5.07
N SER A 66 -10.16 -12.66 -6.33
CA SER A 66 -9.41 -13.72 -7.02
C SER A 66 -8.01 -13.91 -6.43
N VAL A 67 -7.34 -12.82 -6.05
CA VAL A 67 -6.07 -12.85 -5.32
C VAL A 67 -6.25 -13.57 -3.97
N VAL A 68 -7.27 -13.19 -3.19
CA VAL A 68 -7.54 -13.83 -1.89
C VAL A 68 -7.87 -15.31 -2.04
N ALA A 69 -8.69 -15.68 -3.03
CA ALA A 69 -9.00 -17.08 -3.31
C ALA A 69 -7.74 -17.90 -3.63
N SER A 70 -6.84 -17.36 -4.44
CA SER A 70 -5.57 -18.00 -4.81
C SER A 70 -4.64 -18.14 -3.61
N MET A 71 -4.54 -17.09 -2.78
CA MET A 71 -3.75 -17.10 -1.55
C MET A 71 -4.22 -18.16 -0.55
N VAL A 72 -5.53 -18.40 -0.41
CA VAL A 72 -6.07 -19.45 0.47
C VAL A 72 -5.82 -20.85 -0.10
N GLY A 73 -5.77 -20.98 -1.43
CA GLY A 73 -5.56 -22.26 -2.11
C GLY A 73 -4.11 -22.69 -2.26
N SER A 74 -3.13 -21.80 -2.07
CA SER A 74 -1.71 -22.10 -2.30
C SER A 74 -0.78 -21.25 -1.43
N GLU A 75 0.13 -21.91 -0.71
CA GLU A 75 1.20 -21.25 0.05
C GLU A 75 2.14 -20.44 -0.87
N GLU A 76 2.38 -20.93 -2.09
CA GLU A 76 3.18 -20.21 -3.09
C GLU A 76 2.49 -18.91 -3.51
N SER A 77 1.19 -18.96 -3.80
CA SER A 77 0.39 -17.77 -4.10
C SER A 77 0.36 -16.81 -2.92
N TRP A 78 0.16 -17.33 -1.70
CA TRP A 78 0.22 -16.52 -0.48
C TRP A 78 1.55 -15.77 -0.38
N ARG A 79 2.69 -16.48 -0.51
CA ARG A 79 4.02 -15.89 -0.38
C ARG A 79 4.29 -14.84 -1.47
N ALA A 80 3.96 -15.14 -2.73
CA ALA A 80 4.15 -14.20 -3.83
C ALA A 80 3.38 -12.88 -3.61
N VAL A 81 2.11 -12.96 -3.19
CA VAL A 81 1.31 -11.75 -2.90
C VAL A 81 1.83 -11.04 -1.65
N ALA A 82 2.31 -11.77 -0.63
CA ALA A 82 2.89 -11.20 0.58
C ALA A 82 4.14 -10.38 0.27
N GLU A 83 5.10 -10.95 -0.47
CA GLU A 83 6.33 -10.27 -0.89
C GLU A 83 6.02 -9.04 -1.74
N PHE A 84 5.14 -9.17 -2.75
CA PHE A 84 4.68 -8.03 -3.55
C PHE A 84 4.08 -6.93 -2.67
N SER A 85 3.20 -7.31 -1.74
CA SER A 85 2.53 -6.35 -0.87
C SER A 85 3.52 -5.63 0.04
N ASP A 86 4.53 -6.34 0.54
CA ASP A 86 5.49 -5.75 1.47
C ASP A 86 6.43 -4.79 0.74
N GLU A 87 6.90 -5.16 -0.46
CA GLU A 87 7.73 -4.28 -1.30
C GLU A 87 6.96 -3.02 -1.72
N VAL A 88 5.79 -3.18 -2.33
CA VAL A 88 5.01 -2.05 -2.86
C VAL A 88 4.56 -1.13 -1.74
N MET A 89 4.09 -1.67 -0.61
CA MET A 89 3.67 -0.82 0.50
C MET A 89 4.85 -0.08 1.14
N ALA A 90 6.03 -0.70 1.26
CA ALA A 90 7.23 -0.02 1.75
C ALA A 90 7.61 1.18 0.86
N LEU A 91 7.57 1.01 -0.47
CA LEU A 91 7.84 2.06 -1.45
C LEU A 91 6.78 3.17 -1.43
N LYS A 92 5.50 2.82 -1.33
CA LYS A 92 4.41 3.82 -1.22
C LYS A 92 4.53 4.63 0.07
N GLU A 93 4.82 3.98 1.19
CA GLU A 93 4.99 4.67 2.47
C GLU A 93 6.25 5.55 2.52
N SER A 94 7.35 5.17 1.84
CA SER A 94 8.51 6.06 1.73
C SER A 94 8.18 7.31 0.95
N ALA A 95 7.49 7.16 -0.18
CA ALA A 95 7.01 8.29 -0.96
C ALA A 95 6.02 9.17 -0.17
N GLU A 96 5.09 8.58 0.60
CA GLU A 96 4.21 9.32 1.51
C GLU A 96 5.02 10.11 2.54
N ARG A 97 6.00 9.47 3.19
CA ARG A 97 6.86 10.11 4.21
C ARG A 97 7.65 11.29 3.63
N GLU A 98 8.18 11.17 2.43
CA GLU A 98 8.88 12.26 1.75
C GLU A 98 7.95 13.44 1.48
N ARG A 99 6.71 13.18 1.00
CA ARG A 99 5.70 14.22 0.81
C ARG A 99 5.27 14.88 2.11
N GLU A 100 5.13 14.11 3.20
CA GLU A 100 4.83 14.65 4.52
C GLU A 100 5.95 15.58 5.02
N LEU A 101 7.21 15.26 4.72
CA LEU A 101 8.36 16.10 5.09
C LEU A 101 8.45 17.39 4.25
N SER A 102 8.09 17.34 2.97
CA SER A 102 8.08 18.53 2.10
C SER A 102 6.87 19.43 2.33
N THR A 103 5.81 18.92 2.97
CA THR A 103 4.57 19.67 3.22
C THR A 103 4.66 20.48 4.51
N THR A 104 4.44 21.79 4.42
CA THR A 104 4.44 22.73 5.56
C THR A 104 3.11 22.79 6.33
N LEU A 105 2.12 21.93 6.01
CA LEU A 105 0.79 22.01 6.63
C LEU A 105 0.80 21.54 8.11
N PRO A 106 0.28 22.34 9.08
CA PRO A 106 0.70 22.18 10.48
C PRO A 106 -0.03 21.12 11.33
N ILE A 107 -1.12 20.49 10.87
CA ILE A 107 -2.18 20.14 11.84
C ILE A 107 -2.07 18.72 12.46
N ARG A 108 -1.45 17.72 11.81
CA ARG A 108 -1.40 16.33 12.37
C ARG A 108 -0.10 15.53 12.22
N ALA A 109 0.86 15.98 11.41
CA ALA A 109 2.10 15.23 11.12
C ALA A 109 2.92 14.88 12.38
N ARG A 110 2.94 15.75 13.40
CA ARG A 110 3.72 15.55 14.64
C ARG A 110 3.19 14.44 15.55
N ARG A 111 1.87 14.28 15.69
CA ARG A 111 1.26 13.32 16.61
C ARG A 111 1.46 11.87 16.16
N THR A 112 1.41 11.62 14.85
CA THR A 112 1.58 10.27 14.29
C THR A 112 3.04 9.86 14.10
N ARG A 113 3.97 10.81 13.88
CA ARG A 113 5.41 10.49 13.84
C ARG A 113 5.90 9.92 15.18
N ALA A 114 5.35 10.39 16.29
CA ALA A 114 5.61 9.84 17.63
C ALA A 114 4.98 8.45 17.81
N LYS A 115 3.73 8.25 17.37
CA LYS A 115 3.03 6.96 17.47
C LYS A 115 3.65 5.86 16.59
N ARG A 116 3.94 6.14 15.30
CA ARG A 116 4.62 5.20 14.39
C ARG A 116 6.01 4.82 14.89
N ARG A 117 6.77 5.74 15.49
CA ARG A 117 8.07 5.42 16.13
C ARG A 117 7.91 4.48 17.32
N ALA A 118 6.89 4.68 18.15
CA ALA A 118 6.60 3.80 19.27
C ALA A 118 6.17 2.40 18.80
N ASP A 119 5.28 2.31 17.81
CA ASP A 119 4.80 1.03 17.26
C ASP A 119 5.94 0.24 16.57
N ASN A 120 6.84 0.93 15.85
CA ASN A 120 7.97 0.28 15.18
C ASN A 120 9.08 -0.16 16.15
N ALA A 121 9.24 0.51 17.30
CA ALA A 121 10.16 0.10 18.36
C ALA A 121 9.70 -1.17 19.10
N LEU A 122 8.40 -1.45 19.10
CA LEU A 122 7.82 -2.67 19.69
C LEU A 122 7.99 -3.93 18.82
N PHE A 123 8.36 -3.76 17.54
CA PHE A 123 8.52 -4.86 16.57
C PHE A 123 9.99 -5.08 16.17
N GLN A 124 10.97 -4.51 16.88
CA GLN A 124 12.38 -4.84 16.63
C GLN A 124 12.69 -6.25 17.18
N PRO A 125 13.25 -7.16 16.36
CA PRO A 125 13.71 -8.46 16.85
C PRO A 125 14.91 -8.28 17.80
N PRO A 126 15.13 -9.23 18.73
CA PRO A 126 16.19 -9.18 19.73
C PRO A 126 17.61 -9.21 19.13
#